data_AF-A0A4Q5Z640-F1
#
_entry.id   AF-A0A4Q5Z640-F1
#
_cell.length_a   1.000
_cell.length_b   1.000
_cell.length_c   1.000
_cell.angle_alpha   90.00
_cell.angle_beta   90.00
_cell.angle_gamma   90.00
#
_symmetry.space_group_name_H-M   'P 1'
#
loop_
_entity.id
_entity.type
_entity.pdbx_description
1 polymer ?
#
loop_
_entity_poly.entity_id
_entity_poly.type
_entity_poly.pdbx_seq_one_letter_code
_entity_poly.pdbx_strand_id
1 'polypeptide(L)' 'MKKELWHLDIEHLKILYREEEKQLESKLLSGASWEEVTEERKRVGELYTIIYKKSNPEQFGNPAENASRKKLG' A
#
# COMPACT_ATOMS: atom_id res chain seq x y z
N MET A 1 -6.67 8.48 7.42
CA MET A 1 -6.11 7.94 6.17
C MET A 1 -5.91 6.42 6.16
N LYS A 2 -4.91 5.83 6.86
CA LYS A 2 -4.66 4.36 6.79
C LYS A 2 -5.91 3.50 6.99
N LYS A 3 -6.68 3.74 8.06
CA LYS A 3 -7.90 2.98 8.35
C LYS A 3 -8.94 3.05 7.24
N GLU A 4 -9.06 4.19 6.57
CA GLU A 4 -10.01 4.42 5.48
C GLU A 4 -9.61 3.65 4.20
N LEU A 5 -8.31 3.62 3.90
CA LEU A 5 -7.78 2.87 2.74
C LEU A 5 -7.92 1.35 2.89
N TRP A 6 -7.89 0.81 4.12
CA TRP A 6 -8.05 -0.63 4.36
C TRP A 6 -9.41 -1.18 3.93
N HIS A 7 -10.44 -0.34 3.83
CA HIS A 7 -11.78 -0.75 3.42
C HIS A 7 -11.96 -0.82 1.89
N LEU A 8 -11.03 -0.23 1.13
CA LEU A 8 -11.06 -0.30 -0.33
C LEU A 8 -10.61 -1.67 -0.82
N ASP A 9 -11.15 -2.12 -1.95
CA ASP A 9 -10.61 -3.27 -2.66
C ASP A 9 -9.27 -2.95 -3.33
N ILE A 10 -8.58 -4.00 -3.75
CA ILE A 10 -7.23 -3.92 -4.29
C ILE A 10 -7.18 -3.13 -5.60
N GLU A 11 -8.21 -3.20 -6.45
CA GLU A 11 -8.20 -2.54 -7.74
C GLU A 11 -8.36 -1.02 -7.57
N HIS A 12 -9.27 -0.58 -6.69
CA HIS A 12 -9.36 0.85 -6.33
C HIS A 12 -8.07 1.36 -5.68
N LEU A 13 -7.43 0.57 -4.82
CA LEU A 13 -6.14 0.94 -4.23
C LEU A 13 -5.04 1.09 -5.29
N LYS A 14 -5.00 0.21 -6.30
CA LYS A 14 -4.04 0.32 -7.41
C LYS A 14 -4.29 1.55 -8.27
N ILE A 15 -5.55 1.92 -8.50
CA ILE A 15 -5.89 3.16 -9.23
C ILE A 15 -5.36 4.37 -8.45
N LEU A 16 -5.69 4.47 -7.16
CA LEU A 16 -5.21 5.55 -6.29
C LEU A 16 -3.68 5.60 -6.22
N TYR A 17 -3.03 4.44 -6.12
CA TYR A 17 -1.56 4.36 -6.14
C TYR A 17 -0.98 4.97 -7.42
N ARG A 18 -1.52 4.61 -8.59
CA ARG A 18 -1.04 5.15 -9.87
C ARG A 18 -1.25 6.66 -10.01
N GLU A 19 -2.37 7.16 -9.49
CA GLU A 19 -2.65 8.60 -9.50
C GLU A 19 -1.68 9.37 -8.63
N GLU A 20 -1.45 8.93 -7.39
CA GLU A 20 -0.50 9.56 -6.45
C GLU A 20 0.96 9.41 -6.93
N GLU A 21 1.31 8.25 -7.51
CA GLU A 21 2.64 8.01 -8.10
C GLU A 21 2.91 8.98 -9.25
N LYS A 22 1.95 9.17 -10.16
CA LYS A 22 2.08 10.11 -11.28
C LYS A 22 2.20 11.56 -10.83
N GLN A 23 1.45 11.95 -9.79
CA GLN A 23 1.57 13.30 -9.20
C GLN A 23 2.95 13.52 -8.59
N LEU A 24 3.45 12.53 -7.84
CA LEU A 24 4.79 12.58 -7.25
C LEU A 24 5.87 12.65 -8.33
N GLU A 25 5.79 11.80 -9.35
CA GLU A 25 6.72 11.79 -10.49
C GLU A 25 6.76 13.17 -11.16
N SER A 26 5.59 13.75 -11.45
CA SER A 26 5.50 15.08 -12.07
C SER A 26 6.19 16.17 -11.22
N LYS A 27 6.03 16.15 -9.90
CA LYS A 27 6.65 17.13 -8.99
C LYS A 27 8.17 16.96 -8.90
N LEU A 28 8.64 15.71 -8.84
CA LEU A 28 10.06 15.41 -8.83
C LEU A 28 10.72 15.89 -10.14
N LEU A 29 10.08 15.65 -11.28
CA LEU A 29 10.58 16.10 -12.59
C LEU A 29 10.53 17.63 -12.76
N SER A 30 9.63 18.32 -12.06
CA SER A 30 9.61 19.80 -12.04
C SER A 30 10.66 20.40 -11.10
N GLY A 31 11.49 19.59 -10.45
CA GLY A 31 12.53 20.05 -9.53
C GLY A 31 12.00 20.49 -8.16
N ALA A 32 10.83 19.98 -7.74
CA ALA A 32 10.32 20.23 -6.40
C ALA A 32 11.33 19.75 -5.34
N SER A 33 11.44 20.51 -4.25
CA SER A 33 12.28 20.14 -3.10
C SER A 33 11.77 18.89 -2.40
N TRP A 34 12.62 18.32 -1.57
CA TRP A 34 12.26 17.12 -0.81
C TRP A 34 11.10 17.34 0.15
N GLU A 35 11.08 18.52 0.77
CA GLU A 35 10.05 18.97 1.70
C GLU A 35 8.69 19.06 0.99
N GLU A 36 8.67 19.58 -0.24
CA GLU A 36 7.46 19.75 -1.06
C GLU A 36 6.82 18.44 -1.51
N VAL A 37 7.60 17.36 -1.63
CA VAL A 37 7.12 16.03 -2.07
C VAL A 37 6.99 15.02 -0.92
N THR A 38 7.30 15.44 0.31
CA THR A 38 7.36 14.53 1.47
C THR A 38 6.02 13.85 1.75
N GLU A 39 4.91 14.59 1.62
CA GLU A 39 3.59 14.04 1.90
C GLU A 39 3.13 13.07 0.82
N GLU A 40 3.32 13.39 -0.45
CA GLU A 40 3.02 12.51 -1.59
C GLU A 40 3.82 11.20 -1.48
N ARG A 41 5.11 11.29 -1.13
CA ARG A 41 5.95 10.12 -0.90
C ARG A 41 5.44 9.23 0.22
N LYS A 42 4.98 9.82 1.33
CA LYS A 42 4.33 9.06 2.41
C LYS A 42 3.08 8.37 1.89
N ARG A 43 2.21 9.06 1.15
CA ARG A 43 0.96 8.48 0.61
C ARG A 43 1.22 7.31 -0.33
N VAL A 44 2.14 7.48 -1.28
CA VAL A 44 2.56 6.41 -2.21
C VAL A 44 3.11 5.22 -1.43
N GLY A 45 3.97 5.45 -0.44
CA GLY A 45 4.50 4.38 0.42
C GLY A 45 3.43 3.66 1.24
N GLU A 46 2.43 4.40 1.75
CA GLU A 46 1.30 3.81 2.49
C GLU A 46 0.41 2.96 1.57
N LEU A 47 0.07 3.46 0.38
CA LEU A 47 -0.71 2.72 -0.61
C LEU A 47 0.02 1.45 -1.04
N TYR A 48 1.32 1.55 -1.35
CA TYR A 48 2.15 0.39 -1.68
C TYR A 48 2.12 -0.66 -0.56
N THR A 49 2.30 -0.23 0.69
CA THR A 49 2.30 -1.12 1.85
C THR A 49 0.95 -1.83 2.01
N ILE A 50 -0.17 -1.12 1.84
CA ILE A 50 -1.51 -1.71 1.97
C ILE A 50 -1.77 -2.69 0.82
N ILE A 51 -1.45 -2.32 -0.42
CA ILE A 51 -1.60 -3.18 -1.60
C ILE A 51 -0.78 -4.46 -1.42
N TYR A 52 0.49 -4.33 -1.01
CA TYR A 52 1.37 -5.47 -0.77
C TYR A 52 0.80 -6.42 0.30
N LYS A 53 0.34 -5.88 1.43
CA LYS A 53 -0.27 -6.67 2.50
C LYS A 53 -1.55 -7.38 2.07
N LYS A 54 -2.44 -6.68 1.34
CA LYS A 54 -3.68 -7.26 0.82
C LYS A 54 -3.44 -8.31 -0.26
N SER A 55 -2.37 -8.18 -1.04
CA SER A 55 -2.02 -9.11 -2.12
C SER A 55 -1.26 -10.35 -1.63
N ASN A 56 -0.66 -10.30 -0.43
CA ASN A 56 0.14 -11.38 0.15
C ASN A 56 -0.37 -11.76 1.56
N PRO A 57 -1.67 -12.06 1.75
CA PRO A 57 -2.23 -12.27 3.08
C PRO A 57 -1.56 -13.41 3.84
N GLU A 58 -1.04 -14.42 3.15
CA GLU A 58 -0.31 -15.55 3.74
C GLU A 58 1.00 -15.15 4.46
N GLN A 59 1.64 -14.06 4.03
CA GLN A 59 2.89 -13.56 4.63
C GLN A 59 2.61 -12.73 5.90
N PHE A 60 1.38 -12.27 6.07
CA PHE A 60 0.95 -11.41 7.18
C PHE A 60 -0.09 -12.07 8.08
N GLY A 61 -0.48 -13.32 7.77
CA GLY A 61 -1.34 -14.14 8.60
C GLY A 61 -0.65 -14.52 9.92
N ASN A 62 -1.44 -14.71 10.96
CA ASN A 62 -0.92 -15.07 12.27
C ASN A 62 -0.40 -16.53 12.21
N PRO A 63 0.89 -16.83 12.53
CA PRO A 63 1.45 -18.18 12.40
C PRO A 63 0.65 -19.26 13.15
N ALA A 64 0.00 -18.89 14.25
CA ALA A 64 -0.87 -19.76 15.04
C ALA A 64 -2.14 -20.23 14.30
N GLU A 65 -2.68 -19.43 13.39
CA GLU A 65 -3.85 -19.79 12.57
C GLU A 65 -3.48 -20.79 11.46
N ASN A 66 -2.26 -20.70 10.92
CA ASN A 66 -1.75 -21.62 9.91
C ASN A 66 -1.35 -23.00 10.48
N ALA A 67 -0.91 -23.06 11.74
CA ALA A 67 -0.55 -24.33 12.38
C ALA A 67 -1.74 -25.28 12.58
N SER A 68 -2.95 -24.73 12.75
CA SER A 68 -4.17 -25.51 12.98
C SER A 68 -4.72 -26.17 11.71
N ARG A 69 -4.47 -25.57 10.53
CA ARG A 69 -4.98 -26.09 9.25
C ARG A 69 -4.16 -27.29 8.72
N LYS A 70 -2.89 -27.43 9.13
CA LYS A 70 -1.98 -28.49 8.66
C LYS A 70 -2.11 -29.81 9.44
N LYS A 71 -2.84 -29.83 10.57
CA LYS A 71 -3.07 -31.04 11.39
C LYS A 71 -4.38 -31.77 11.06
N LEU A 72 -5.19 -31.24 10.13
CA LEU A 72 -6.47 -31.84 9.70
C LEU A 72 -6.42 -32.35 8.25
N GLY A 73 -5.22 -32.52 7.69
CA GLY A 73 -4.99 -33.14 6.38
C GLY A 73 -4.33 -34.50 6.51
#